data_AF-A0A6G3LNY6-F1
#
_entry.id   AF-A0A6G3LNY6-F1
#
_cell.length_a   1.000
_cell.length_b   1.000
_cell.length_c   1.000
_cell.angle_alpha   90.00
_cell.angle_beta   90.00
_cell.angle_gamma   90.00
#
_symmetry.space_group_name_H-M   'P 1'
#
loop_
_entity.id
_entity.type
_entity.pdbx_description
1 polymer ?
#
loop_
_entity_poly.entity_id
_entity_poly.type
_entity_poly.pdbx_seq_one_letter_code
_entity_poly.pdbx_strand_id
1 'polypeptide(L)'
;MDDVLNTAVILLSIASSSASLGYWIAKQFGKIDTRFKEVEMRLKGVEARLKEVEARLEAHDTRLAGLETTTKSLQAKLDEVDRKIDGVSTRLDKLEKGIFGFNELLLKVLEEKGVVSRTEALTLLVALRGMIPGSRSKYYTKEVENRLRELLSKDPDTFTMDDIREFEDIAEIMEKEYMVSGRKELLDYAAKLRIAALVFKIVFVEPKMRKLEEWPLSP
;
A
#
# COMPACT_ATOMS: atom_id res chain seq x y z
N MET A 1 83.50 53.00 -59.93
CA MET A 1 82.63 53.63 -58.91
C MET A 1 81.23 53.03 -58.96
N ASP A 2 80.70 52.77 -60.17
CA ASP A 2 79.36 52.19 -60.38
C ASP A 2 79.16 50.78 -59.81
N ASP A 3 80.17 49.92 -59.84
CA ASP A 3 80.07 48.53 -59.35
C ASP A 3 80.01 48.46 -57.80
N VAL A 4 80.74 49.36 -57.13
CA VAL A 4 80.70 49.53 -55.66
C VAL A 4 79.35 50.13 -55.23
N LEU A 5 78.78 51.03 -56.04
CA LEU A 5 77.47 51.62 -55.79
C LEU A 5 76.35 50.57 -55.95
N ASN A 6 76.40 49.77 -57.02
CA ASN A 6 75.43 48.69 -57.26
C ASN A 6 75.46 47.61 -56.18
N THR A 7 76.66 47.17 -55.78
CA THR A 7 76.82 46.21 -54.68
C THR A 7 76.31 46.78 -53.35
N ALA A 8 76.57 48.05 -53.04
CA ALA A 8 76.02 48.73 -51.85
C ALA A 8 74.48 48.81 -51.87
N VAL A 9 73.87 49.11 -53.03
CA VAL A 9 72.40 49.15 -53.19
C VAL A 9 71.76 47.78 -53.02
N ILE A 10 72.38 46.71 -53.54
CA ILE A 10 71.92 45.33 -53.35
C ILE A 10 71.99 44.95 -51.87
N LEU A 11 73.11 45.25 -51.19
CA LEU A 11 73.28 44.97 -49.76
C LEU A 11 72.26 45.75 -48.89
N LEU A 12 71.99 47.01 -49.20
CA LEU A 12 70.94 47.82 -48.55
C LEU A 12 69.54 47.23 -48.74
N SER A 13 69.24 46.75 -49.95
CA SER A 13 67.95 46.12 -50.27
C SER A 13 67.76 44.79 -49.54
N ILE A 14 68.83 43.98 -49.44
CA ILE A 14 68.84 42.75 -48.64
C ILE A 14 68.66 43.07 -47.16
N ALA A 15 69.43 44.03 -46.62
CA ALA A 15 69.33 44.44 -45.22
C ALA A 15 67.91 44.95 -44.86
N SER A 16 67.30 45.76 -45.72
CA SER A 16 65.92 46.25 -45.57
C SER A 16 64.88 45.11 -45.61
N SER A 17 65.06 44.17 -46.55
CA SER A 17 64.18 42.99 -46.67
C SER A 17 64.30 42.06 -45.46
N SER A 18 65.53 41.80 -44.99
CA SER A 18 65.80 41.01 -43.79
C SER A 18 65.26 41.66 -42.53
N ALA A 19 65.41 42.98 -42.37
CA ALA A 19 64.83 43.74 -41.25
C ALA A 19 63.29 43.69 -41.25
N SER A 20 62.68 43.83 -42.43
CA SER A 20 61.22 43.75 -42.60
C SER A 20 60.69 42.35 -42.27
N LEU A 21 61.39 41.30 -42.72
CA LEU A 21 61.06 39.92 -42.38
C LEU A 21 61.22 39.66 -40.88
N GLY A 22 62.31 40.13 -40.26
CA GLY A 22 62.53 40.01 -38.82
C GLY A 22 61.43 40.69 -37.99
N TYR A 23 61.03 41.90 -38.39
CA TYR A 23 59.91 42.61 -37.76
C TYR A 23 58.57 41.88 -37.92
N TRP A 24 58.29 41.36 -39.13
CA TRP A 24 57.07 40.59 -39.37
C TRP A 24 57.04 39.31 -38.53
N ILE A 25 58.15 38.56 -38.46
CA ILE A 25 58.30 37.35 -37.64
C ILE A 25 58.09 37.69 -36.16
N ALA A 26 58.75 38.73 -35.64
CA ALA A 26 58.58 39.17 -34.25
C ALA A 26 57.12 39.50 -33.92
N LYS A 27 56.41 40.18 -34.85
CA LYS A 27 54.99 40.48 -34.70
C LYS A 27 54.11 39.23 -34.71
N GLN A 28 54.41 38.23 -35.53
CA GLN A 28 53.68 36.95 -35.51
C GLN A 28 53.91 36.18 -34.21
N PHE A 29 55.16 36.12 -33.72
CA PHE A 29 55.47 35.50 -32.43
C PHE A 29 54.76 36.19 -31.26
N GLY A 30 54.66 37.53 -31.26
CA GLY A 30 53.90 38.26 -30.24
C GLY A 30 52.40 37.92 -30.23
N LYS A 31 51.80 37.70 -31.41
CA LYS A 31 50.41 37.23 -31.51
C LYS A 31 50.25 35.80 -30.99
N ILE A 32 51.19 34.93 -31.31
CA ILE A 32 51.21 33.54 -30.85
C ILE A 32 51.32 33.50 -29.32
N ASP A 33 52.25 34.25 -28.73
CA ASP A 33 52.42 34.36 -27.27
C ASP A 33 51.13 34.83 -26.58
N THR A 34 50.46 35.84 -27.14
CA THR A 34 49.17 36.33 -26.63
C THR A 34 48.09 35.25 -26.64
N ARG A 35 47.98 34.48 -27.73
CA ARG A 35 47.01 33.37 -27.82
C ARG A 35 47.35 32.24 -26.86
N PHE A 36 48.64 31.92 -26.67
CA PHE A 36 49.06 30.92 -25.69
C PHE A 36 48.69 31.33 -24.27
N LYS A 37 48.90 32.60 -23.89
CA LYS A 37 48.45 33.14 -22.59
C LYS A 37 46.94 33.03 -22.41
N GLU A 38 46.16 33.33 -23.46
CA GLU A 38 44.70 33.16 -23.41
C GLU A 38 44.28 31.69 -23.22
N VAL A 39 44.92 30.77 -23.94
CA VAL A 39 44.69 29.33 -23.78
C VAL A 39 45.04 28.87 -22.37
N GLU A 40 46.17 29.29 -21.81
CA GLU A 40 46.58 28.94 -20.44
C GLU A 40 45.55 29.42 -19.40
N MET A 41 45.06 30.66 -19.55
CA MET A 41 44.01 31.19 -18.67
C MET A 41 42.71 30.38 -18.77
N ARG A 42 42.30 30.00 -19.99
CA ARG A 42 41.11 29.16 -20.20
C ARG A 42 41.29 27.77 -19.59
N LEU A 43 42.47 27.16 -19.71
CA LEU A 43 42.77 25.86 -19.11
C LEU A 43 42.72 25.91 -17.59
N LYS A 44 43.26 26.96 -16.96
CA LYS A 44 43.12 27.18 -15.50
C LYS A 44 41.66 27.29 -15.09
N GLY A 45 40.83 27.98 -15.89
CA GLY A 45 39.39 28.07 -15.67
C GLY A 45 38.66 26.72 -15.79
N VAL A 46 39.07 25.87 -16.74
CA VAL A 46 38.53 24.51 -16.89
C VAL A 46 38.93 23.64 -15.69
N GLU A 47 40.19 23.69 -15.26
CA GLU A 47 40.69 22.92 -14.11
C GLU A 47 39.92 23.29 -12.83
N ALA A 48 39.68 24.58 -12.60
CA ALA A 48 38.91 25.04 -11.44
C ALA A 48 37.46 24.50 -11.46
N ARG A 49 36.81 24.51 -12.63
CA ARG A 49 35.45 23.96 -12.78
C ARG A 49 35.41 22.45 -12.60
N LEU A 50 36.43 21.72 -13.04
CA LEU A 50 36.53 20.27 -12.84
C LEU A 50 36.64 19.93 -11.35
N LYS A 51 37.48 20.66 -10.60
CA LYS A 51 37.58 20.51 -9.14
C LYS A 51 36.25 20.75 -8.42
N GLU A 52 35.47 21.74 -8.86
CA GLU A 52 34.13 21.98 -8.31
C GLU A 52 33.15 20.84 -8.62
N VAL A 53 33.20 20.30 -9.84
CA VAL A 53 32.38 19.15 -10.24
C VAL A 53 32.73 17.91 -9.41
N GLU A 54 34.02 17.62 -9.23
CA GLU A 54 34.49 16.51 -8.37
C GLU A 54 33.96 16.66 -6.94
N ALA A 55 34.10 17.84 -6.33
CA ALA A 55 33.59 18.09 -4.98
C ALA A 55 32.06 17.90 -4.87
N ARG A 56 31.31 18.29 -5.90
CA ARG A 56 29.85 18.08 -5.94
C ARG A 56 29.48 16.62 -6.10
N LEU A 57 30.24 15.84 -6.87
CA LEU A 57 30.02 14.40 -7.03
C LEU A 57 30.25 13.67 -5.70
N GLU A 58 31.35 13.96 -5.00
CA GLU A 58 31.63 13.39 -3.67
C GLU A 58 30.52 13.70 -2.65
N ALA A 59 29.99 14.94 -2.68
CA ALA A 59 28.87 15.32 -1.85
C ALA A 59 27.56 14.58 -2.23
N HIS A 60 27.36 14.30 -3.52
CA HIS A 60 26.23 13.50 -3.99
C HIS A 60 26.37 12.03 -3.56
N ASP A 61 27.54 11.43 -3.68
CA ASP A 61 27.81 10.06 -3.27
C ASP A 61 27.57 9.87 -1.77
N THR A 62 28.03 10.82 -0.95
CA THR A 62 27.75 10.83 0.49
C THR A 62 26.25 10.88 0.80
N ARG A 63 25.50 11.72 0.08
CA ARG A 63 24.04 11.82 0.25
C ARG A 63 23.33 10.54 -0.19
N LEU A 64 23.76 9.92 -1.28
CA LEU A 64 23.20 8.66 -1.77
C LEU A 64 23.43 7.52 -0.76
N ALA A 65 24.64 7.41 -0.20
CA ALA A 65 24.93 6.44 0.86
C ALA A 65 24.04 6.65 2.12
N GLY A 66 23.78 7.91 2.47
CA GLY A 66 22.83 8.26 3.55
C GLY A 66 21.38 7.84 3.24
N LEU A 67 20.94 8.03 2.00
CA LEU A 67 19.61 7.60 1.54
C LEU A 67 19.48 6.07 1.52
N GLU A 68 20.51 5.35 1.07
CA GLU A 68 20.53 3.87 1.11
C GLU A 68 20.40 3.35 2.54
N THR A 69 21.15 3.94 3.48
CA THR A 69 21.07 3.58 4.90
C THR A 69 19.68 3.84 5.47
N THR A 70 19.10 5.01 5.17
CA THR A 70 17.75 5.37 5.61
C THR A 70 16.71 4.41 5.03
N THR A 71 16.82 4.06 3.75
CA THR A 71 15.91 3.13 3.07
C THR A 71 15.97 1.74 3.69
N LYS A 72 17.17 1.22 3.98
CA LYS A 72 17.33 -0.06 4.68
C LYS A 72 16.70 -0.03 6.09
N SER A 73 16.86 1.07 6.82
CA SER A 73 16.23 1.23 8.14
C SER A 73 14.70 1.27 8.05
N LEU A 74 14.15 1.96 7.06
CA LEU A 74 12.71 2.00 6.82
C LEU A 74 12.14 0.62 6.45
N GLN A 75 12.84 -0.14 5.60
CA GLN A 75 12.44 -1.50 5.27
C GLN A 75 12.38 -2.40 6.52
N ALA A 76 13.42 -2.36 7.36
CA ALA A 76 13.43 -3.15 8.60
C ALA A 76 12.29 -2.77 9.56
N LYS A 77 11.94 -1.47 9.64
CA LYS A 77 10.80 -1.00 10.44
C LYS A 77 9.46 -1.45 9.86
N LEU A 78 9.30 -1.44 8.54
CA LEU A 78 8.10 -1.97 7.88
C LEU A 78 7.94 -3.47 8.15
N ASP A 79 9.01 -4.25 8.01
CA ASP A 79 8.99 -5.68 8.32
C ASP A 79 8.67 -5.96 9.81
N GLU A 80 9.03 -5.06 10.73
CA GLU A 80 8.65 -5.16 12.14
C GLU A 80 7.16 -4.84 12.35
N VAL A 81 6.64 -3.82 11.65
CA VAL A 81 5.22 -3.45 11.69
C VAL A 81 4.36 -4.59 11.16
N ASP A 82 4.72 -5.20 10.04
CA ASP A 82 3.98 -6.34 9.46
C ASP A 82 3.88 -7.50 10.46
N ARG A 83 5.00 -7.87 11.10
CA ARG A 83 4.99 -8.91 12.15
C ARG A 83 4.10 -8.55 13.34
N LYS A 84 4.06 -7.27 13.74
CA LYS A 84 3.17 -6.81 14.81
C LYS A 84 1.70 -6.89 14.40
N ILE A 85 1.38 -6.54 13.16
CA ILE A 85 0.02 -6.65 12.61
C ILE A 85 -0.42 -8.12 12.60
N ASP A 86 0.41 -9.05 12.10
CA ASP A 86 0.12 -10.48 12.11
C ASP A 86 -0.11 -11.01 13.54
N GLY A 87 0.69 -10.53 14.48
CA GLY A 87 0.54 -10.83 15.91
C GLY A 87 -0.77 -10.32 16.49
N VAL A 88 -1.23 -9.13 16.09
CA VAL A 88 -2.54 -8.58 16.48
C VAL A 88 -3.68 -9.39 15.86
N SER A 89 -3.63 -9.69 14.57
CA SER A 89 -4.63 -10.50 13.87
C SER A 89 -4.82 -11.86 14.55
N THR A 90 -3.72 -12.55 14.86
CA THR A 90 -3.75 -13.84 15.58
C THR A 90 -4.42 -13.73 16.95
N ARG A 91 -4.22 -12.62 17.67
CA ARG A 91 -4.84 -12.40 18.98
C ARG A 91 -6.32 -12.07 18.85
N LEU A 92 -6.72 -11.33 17.81
CA LEU A 92 -8.12 -11.04 17.50
C LEU A 92 -8.88 -12.31 17.12
N ASP A 93 -8.31 -13.19 16.29
CA ASP A 93 -8.94 -14.49 15.94
C ASP A 93 -9.19 -15.36 17.19
N LYS A 94 -8.24 -15.37 18.13
CA LYS A 94 -8.38 -16.09 19.40
C LYS A 94 -9.47 -15.47 20.27
N LEU A 95 -9.55 -14.14 20.32
CA LEU A 95 -10.58 -13.42 21.06
C LEU A 95 -11.96 -13.68 20.47
N GLU A 96 -12.09 -13.61 19.14
CA GLU A 96 -13.31 -13.91 18.41
C GLU A 96 -13.82 -15.32 18.74
N LYS A 97 -12.96 -16.35 18.57
CA LYS A 97 -13.32 -17.73 18.95
C LYS A 97 -13.73 -17.87 20.42
N GLY A 98 -13.02 -17.18 21.32
CA GLY A 98 -13.35 -17.16 22.74
C GLY A 98 -14.73 -16.55 23.03
N ILE A 99 -15.04 -15.42 22.41
CA ILE A 99 -16.34 -14.74 22.53
C ILE A 99 -17.46 -15.58 21.93
N PHE A 100 -17.28 -16.14 20.74
CA PHE A 100 -18.25 -17.03 20.11
C PHE A 100 -18.52 -18.27 20.97
N GLY A 101 -17.47 -18.93 21.47
CA GLY A 101 -17.60 -20.10 22.34
C GLY A 101 -18.31 -19.76 23.66
N PHE A 102 -17.99 -18.62 24.27
CA PHE A 102 -18.68 -18.16 25.47
C PHE A 102 -20.17 -17.85 25.20
N ASN A 103 -20.47 -17.12 24.12
CA ASN A 103 -21.85 -16.79 23.73
C ASN A 103 -22.68 -18.04 23.45
N GLU A 104 -22.11 -19.02 22.74
CA GLU A 104 -22.79 -20.28 22.47
C GLU A 104 -23.11 -21.04 23.76
N LEU A 105 -22.14 -21.18 24.67
CA LEU A 105 -22.37 -21.84 25.96
C LEU A 105 -23.42 -21.12 26.80
N LEU A 106 -23.35 -19.79 26.86
CA LEU A 106 -24.33 -18.98 27.58
C LEU A 106 -25.73 -19.16 27.00
N LEU A 107 -25.88 -19.07 25.68
CA LEU A 107 -27.17 -19.25 25.01
C LEU A 107 -27.74 -20.66 25.23
N LYS A 108 -26.91 -21.71 25.24
CA LYS A 108 -27.33 -23.07 25.60
C LYS A 108 -27.87 -23.15 27.03
N VAL A 109 -27.18 -22.54 27.99
CA VAL A 109 -27.66 -22.47 29.38
C VAL A 109 -28.97 -21.69 29.47
N LEU A 110 -29.11 -20.58 28.75
CA LEU A 110 -30.33 -19.77 28.75
C LEU A 110 -31.51 -20.46 28.07
N GLU A 111 -31.27 -21.23 27.00
CA GLU A 111 -32.29 -22.06 26.35
C GLU A 111 -32.77 -23.18 27.29
N GLU A 112 -31.85 -23.90 27.92
CA GLU A 112 -32.16 -24.95 28.91
C GLU A 112 -32.93 -24.39 30.13
N LYS A 113 -32.67 -23.14 30.52
CA LYS A 113 -33.42 -22.44 31.58
C LYS A 113 -34.76 -21.87 31.11
N GLY A 114 -35.09 -21.99 29.82
CA GLY A 114 -36.30 -21.46 29.22
C GLY A 114 -36.33 -19.93 29.09
N VAL A 115 -35.18 -19.26 29.24
CA VAL A 115 -35.05 -17.79 29.12
C VAL A 115 -35.01 -17.38 27.65
N VAL A 116 -34.31 -18.15 26.82
CA VAL A 116 -34.31 -17.97 25.36
C VAL A 116 -35.07 -19.14 24.76
N SER A 117 -36.40 -19.00 24.69
CA SER A 117 -37.28 -20.02 24.12
C SER A 117 -37.59 -19.72 22.65
N ARG A 118 -38.44 -20.58 22.07
CA ARG A 118 -39.00 -20.40 20.73
C ARG A 118 -39.64 -19.03 20.54
N THR A 119 -40.31 -18.50 21.58
CA THR A 119 -41.01 -17.22 21.54
C THR A 119 -40.05 -16.03 21.42
N GLU A 120 -38.98 -16.02 22.22
CA GLU A 120 -37.96 -14.97 22.18
C GLU A 120 -37.20 -15.02 20.85
N ALA A 121 -36.87 -16.21 20.36
CA ALA A 121 -36.22 -16.38 19.07
C ALA A 121 -37.10 -15.91 17.89
N LEU A 122 -38.41 -16.20 17.91
CA LEU A 122 -39.36 -15.67 16.91
C LEU A 122 -39.46 -14.14 16.96
N THR A 123 -39.47 -13.57 18.16
CA THR A 123 -39.51 -12.11 18.36
C THR A 123 -38.26 -11.44 17.78
N LEU A 124 -37.09 -12.04 18.00
CA LEU A 124 -35.84 -11.59 17.41
C LEU A 124 -35.86 -11.63 15.88
N LEU A 125 -36.39 -12.71 15.30
CA LEU A 125 -36.52 -12.85 13.84
C LEU A 125 -37.45 -11.78 13.23
N VAL A 126 -38.59 -11.52 13.87
CA VAL A 126 -39.52 -10.47 13.43
C VAL A 126 -38.86 -9.09 13.54
N ALA A 127 -38.13 -8.82 14.62
CA ALA A 127 -37.39 -7.58 14.81
C ALA A 127 -36.34 -7.37 13.72
N LEU A 128 -35.52 -8.39 13.43
CA LEU A 128 -34.51 -8.35 12.38
C LEU A 128 -35.12 -8.07 11.02
N ARG A 129 -36.19 -8.77 10.66
CA ARG A 129 -36.90 -8.57 9.38
C ARG A 129 -37.38 -7.13 9.20
N GLY A 130 -37.75 -6.45 10.29
CA GLY A 130 -38.15 -5.04 10.28
C GLY A 130 -36.99 -4.05 10.19
N MET A 131 -35.75 -4.48 10.46
CA MET A 131 -34.56 -3.63 10.53
C MET A 131 -33.59 -3.86 9.36
N ILE A 132 -33.97 -4.64 8.34
CA ILE A 132 -33.09 -4.95 7.19
C ILE A 132 -32.58 -3.64 6.56
N PRO A 133 -31.25 -3.42 6.50
CA PRO A 133 -30.69 -2.22 5.91
C PRO A 133 -30.84 -2.26 4.37
N GLY A 134 -31.01 -1.09 3.74
CA GLY A 134 -31.15 -1.03 2.28
C GLY A 134 -29.83 -1.29 1.54
N SER A 135 -29.91 -1.98 0.39
CA SER A 135 -28.77 -2.20 -0.51
C SER A 135 -28.51 -0.99 -1.41
N ARG A 136 -27.30 -0.43 -1.41
CA ARG A 136 -26.83 0.64 -2.32
C ARG A 136 -25.33 0.55 -2.59
N SER A 137 -24.82 -0.66 -2.74
CA SER A 137 -23.48 -0.99 -2.25
C SER A 137 -22.75 -1.99 -3.14
N LYS A 138 -21.42 -2.09 -2.98
CA LYS A 138 -20.54 -2.90 -3.86
C LYS A 138 -20.65 -4.40 -3.56
N TYR A 139 -20.61 -4.78 -2.30
CA TYR A 139 -20.70 -6.15 -1.81
C TYR A 139 -22.12 -6.49 -1.34
N TYR A 140 -22.75 -5.59 -0.59
CA TYR A 140 -24.15 -5.76 -0.15
C TYR A 140 -25.13 -5.30 -1.24
N THR A 141 -25.35 -6.17 -2.23
CA THR A 141 -26.21 -5.90 -3.38
C THR A 141 -27.69 -6.15 -3.09
N LYS A 142 -28.56 -5.82 -4.06
CA LYS A 142 -30.01 -6.02 -3.90
C LYS A 142 -30.38 -7.50 -3.83
N GLU A 143 -29.63 -8.34 -4.52
CA GLU A 143 -29.76 -9.79 -4.48
C GLU A 143 -29.49 -10.32 -3.06
N VAL A 144 -28.42 -9.83 -2.42
CA VAL A 144 -28.07 -10.21 -1.03
C VAL A 144 -29.15 -9.72 -0.04
N GLU A 145 -29.65 -8.49 -0.21
CA GLU A 145 -30.75 -7.96 0.61
C GLU A 145 -32.03 -8.80 0.46
N ASN A 146 -32.40 -9.16 -0.77
CA ASN A 146 -33.56 -10.00 -1.04
C ASN A 146 -33.38 -11.40 -0.45
N ARG A 147 -32.18 -11.98 -0.58
CA ARG A 147 -31.88 -13.30 -0.01
C ARG A 147 -31.99 -13.31 1.52
N LEU A 148 -31.48 -12.28 2.18
CA LEU A 148 -31.67 -12.09 3.62
C LEU A 148 -33.16 -12.00 3.98
N ARG A 149 -33.95 -11.26 3.20
CA ARG A 149 -35.39 -11.13 3.42
C ARG A 149 -36.13 -12.45 3.24
N GLU A 150 -35.73 -13.28 2.28
CA GLU A 150 -36.26 -14.64 2.10
C GLU A 150 -35.95 -15.51 3.32
N LEU A 151 -34.70 -15.55 3.76
CA LEU A 151 -34.28 -16.33 4.93
C LEU A 151 -35.03 -15.91 6.20
N LEU A 152 -35.17 -14.60 6.45
CA LEU A 152 -35.92 -14.06 7.58
C LEU A 152 -37.44 -14.20 7.45
N SER A 153 -37.95 -14.65 6.30
CA SER A 153 -39.38 -14.92 6.08
C SER A 153 -39.70 -16.41 6.04
N LYS A 154 -38.69 -17.28 5.98
CA LYS A 154 -38.83 -18.73 6.05
C LYS A 154 -39.35 -19.14 7.43
N ASP A 155 -40.12 -20.23 7.48
CA ASP A 155 -40.58 -20.82 8.74
C ASP A 155 -39.36 -21.28 9.56
N PRO A 156 -39.13 -20.73 10.77
CA PRO A 156 -37.97 -21.06 11.59
C PRO A 156 -37.90 -22.53 12.00
N ASP A 157 -39.03 -23.23 12.07
CA ASP A 157 -39.03 -24.68 12.32
C ASP A 157 -38.42 -25.49 11.17
N THR A 158 -38.23 -24.88 10.00
CA THR A 158 -37.60 -25.51 8.84
C THR A 158 -36.13 -25.10 8.66
N PHE A 159 -35.57 -24.31 9.58
CA PHE A 159 -34.16 -23.93 9.52
C PHE A 159 -33.24 -25.16 9.59
N THR A 160 -32.22 -25.12 8.74
CA THR A 160 -31.11 -26.07 8.62
C THR A 160 -29.81 -25.37 9.01
N MET A 161 -28.74 -26.14 9.18
CA MET A 161 -27.42 -25.57 9.41
C MET A 161 -26.92 -24.72 8.22
N ASP A 162 -27.37 -25.01 7.00
CA ASP A 162 -27.03 -24.21 5.83
C ASP A 162 -27.69 -22.83 5.86
N ASP A 163 -28.93 -22.73 6.36
CA ASP A 163 -29.57 -21.43 6.58
C ASP A 163 -28.80 -20.60 7.63
N ILE A 164 -28.29 -21.25 8.69
CA ILE A 164 -27.48 -20.60 9.72
C ILE A 164 -26.18 -20.05 9.12
N ARG A 165 -25.47 -20.86 8.32
CA ARG A 165 -24.26 -20.41 7.61
C ARG A 165 -24.56 -19.26 6.66
N GLU A 166 -25.70 -19.30 5.98
CA GLU A 166 -26.07 -18.25 5.05
C GLU A 166 -26.33 -16.91 5.76
N PHE A 167 -26.88 -16.91 6.99
CA PHE A 167 -26.94 -15.70 7.82
C PHE A 167 -25.55 -15.16 8.17
N GLU A 168 -24.60 -16.04 8.50
CA GLU A 168 -23.21 -15.66 8.80
C GLU A 168 -22.50 -15.09 7.58
N ASP A 169 -22.66 -15.70 6.40
CA ASP A 169 -22.09 -15.26 5.13
C ASP A 169 -22.64 -13.87 4.75
N ILE A 170 -23.94 -13.64 4.92
CA ILE A 170 -24.55 -12.33 4.67
C ILE A 170 -24.00 -11.28 5.64
N ALA A 171 -23.81 -11.63 6.92
CA ALA A 171 -23.19 -10.72 7.89
C ALA A 171 -21.74 -10.38 7.49
N GLU A 172 -20.97 -11.34 6.98
CA GLU A 172 -19.61 -11.08 6.47
C GLU A 172 -19.63 -10.16 5.25
N ILE A 173 -20.58 -10.34 4.32
CA ILE A 173 -20.76 -9.44 3.18
C ILE A 173 -21.07 -8.01 3.64
N MET A 174 -21.91 -7.85 4.66
CA MET A 174 -22.23 -6.54 5.24
C MET A 174 -21.00 -5.87 5.85
N GLU A 175 -20.13 -6.63 6.52
CA GLU A 175 -18.87 -6.10 7.06
C GLU A 175 -17.87 -5.72 5.97
N LYS A 176 -17.72 -6.56 4.95
CA LYS A 176 -16.91 -6.24 3.75
C LYS A 176 -17.39 -4.94 3.11
N GLU A 177 -18.71 -4.75 3.02
CA GLU A 177 -19.26 -3.50 2.53
C GLU A 177 -18.99 -2.33 3.46
N TYR A 178 -19.11 -2.50 4.78
CA TYR A 178 -18.76 -1.46 5.75
C TYR A 178 -17.30 -1.02 5.59
N MET A 179 -16.36 -1.95 5.41
CA MET A 179 -14.93 -1.64 5.23
C MET A 179 -14.66 -0.77 4.00
N VAL A 180 -15.52 -0.82 2.97
CA VAL A 180 -15.38 -0.02 1.74
C VAL A 180 -16.22 1.26 1.76
N SER A 181 -17.44 1.19 2.28
CA SER A 181 -18.41 2.28 2.21
C SER A 181 -18.51 3.14 3.48
N GLY A 182 -18.04 2.64 4.62
CA GLY A 182 -18.20 3.28 5.94
C GLY A 182 -19.63 3.25 6.50
N ARG A 183 -20.55 2.50 5.89
CA ARG A 183 -21.96 2.39 6.30
C ARG A 183 -22.13 1.64 7.62
N LYS A 184 -22.10 2.38 8.74
CA LYS A 184 -22.14 1.83 10.10
C LYS A 184 -23.39 1.00 10.39
N GLU A 185 -24.51 1.28 9.73
CA GLU A 185 -25.73 0.51 9.89
C GLU A 185 -25.60 -0.93 9.39
N LEU A 186 -24.72 -1.20 8.41
CA LEU A 186 -24.43 -2.56 7.95
C LEU A 186 -23.62 -3.34 8.99
N LEU A 187 -22.63 -2.70 9.60
CA LEU A 187 -21.82 -3.31 10.66
C LEU A 187 -22.67 -3.65 11.90
N ASP A 188 -23.52 -2.71 12.33
CA ASP A 188 -24.43 -2.91 13.46
C ASP A 188 -25.45 -4.04 13.17
N TYR A 189 -26.01 -4.08 11.97
CA TYR A 189 -26.90 -5.17 11.59
C TYR A 189 -26.19 -6.51 11.46
N ALA A 190 -24.97 -6.55 10.91
CA ALA A 190 -24.16 -7.77 10.80
C ALA A 190 -23.90 -8.40 12.18
N ALA A 191 -23.55 -7.59 13.18
CA ALA A 191 -23.37 -8.06 14.55
C ALA A 191 -24.67 -8.67 15.13
N LYS A 192 -25.81 -8.01 14.94
CA LYS A 192 -27.13 -8.53 15.35
C LYS A 192 -27.47 -9.84 14.64
N LEU A 193 -27.18 -9.92 13.34
CA LEU A 193 -27.47 -11.08 12.51
C LEU A 193 -26.65 -12.31 12.96
N ARG A 194 -25.37 -12.14 13.31
CA ARG A 194 -24.54 -13.24 13.84
C ARG A 194 -25.04 -13.79 15.17
N ILE A 195 -25.38 -12.90 16.10
CA ILE A 195 -25.95 -13.33 17.39
C ILE A 195 -27.29 -14.04 17.18
N ALA A 196 -28.13 -13.52 16.29
CA ALA A 196 -29.39 -14.19 15.95
C ALA A 196 -29.19 -15.54 15.27
N ALA A 197 -28.20 -15.69 14.39
CA ALA A 197 -27.84 -16.98 13.80
C ALA A 197 -27.49 -18.02 14.88
N LEU A 198 -26.74 -17.63 15.93
CA LEU A 198 -26.48 -18.51 17.08
C LEU A 198 -27.76 -18.86 17.84
N VAL A 199 -28.63 -17.89 18.11
CA VAL A 199 -29.93 -18.13 18.76
C VAL A 199 -30.77 -19.10 17.92
N PHE A 200 -30.86 -18.88 16.61
CA PHE A 200 -31.63 -19.74 15.72
C PHE A 200 -31.04 -21.16 15.62
N LYS A 201 -29.71 -21.27 15.61
CA LYS A 201 -29.01 -22.57 15.67
C LYS A 201 -29.45 -23.35 16.91
N ILE A 202 -29.32 -22.74 18.09
CA ILE A 202 -29.57 -23.39 19.39
C ILE A 202 -31.06 -23.71 19.57
N VAL A 203 -31.96 -22.78 19.22
CA VAL A 203 -33.39 -22.93 19.49
C VAL A 203 -34.10 -23.77 18.43
N PHE A 204 -33.76 -23.66 17.14
CA PHE A 204 -34.50 -24.30 16.05
C PHE A 204 -33.77 -25.45 15.36
N VAL A 205 -32.43 -25.50 15.37
CA VAL A 205 -31.65 -26.47 14.59
C VAL A 205 -31.11 -27.60 15.47
N GLU A 206 -30.39 -27.28 16.54
CA GLU A 206 -29.77 -28.27 17.43
C GLU A 206 -30.75 -29.29 18.04
N PRO A 207 -31.98 -28.94 18.46
CA PRO A 207 -32.93 -29.93 18.99
C PRO A 207 -33.32 -31.01 17.98
N LYS A 208 -33.26 -30.71 16.68
CA LYS A 208 -33.51 -31.70 15.61
C LYS A 208 -32.33 -32.65 15.46
N MET A 209 -31.10 -32.14 15.64
CA MET A 209 -29.87 -32.93 15.56
C MET A 209 -29.73 -33.89 16.75
N ARG A 210 -30.04 -33.44 17.97
CA ARG A 210 -30.06 -34.29 19.18
C ARG A 210 -30.98 -35.51 18.99
N LYS A 211 -32.18 -35.30 18.45
CA LYS A 211 -33.15 -36.37 18.17
C LYS A 211 -32.66 -37.39 17.13
N LEU A 212 -31.73 -37.01 16.25
CA LEU A 212 -31.13 -37.91 15.26
C LEU A 212 -29.97 -38.72 15.86
N GLU A 213 -29.21 -38.15 16.80
CA GLU A 213 -28.15 -38.85 17.55
C GLU A 213 -28.71 -39.83 18.59
N GLU A 214 -29.89 -39.56 19.14
CA GLU A 214 -30.61 -40.43 20.07
C GLU A 214 -31.34 -41.61 19.39
N TRP A 215 -31.30 -41.71 18.04
CA TRP A 215 -31.87 -42.87 17.33
C TRP A 215 -31.03 -44.12 17.63
N PRO A 216 -31.61 -45.21 18.17
CA PRO A 216 -30.83 -46.36 18.57
C PRO A 216 -30.17 -46.96 17.33
N LEU A 217 -28.91 -47.38 17.48
CA LEU A 217 -28.34 -48.46 16.68
C LEU A 217 -29.34 -49.62 16.75
N SER A 218 -30.22 -49.73 15.76
CA SER A 218 -31.19 -50.82 15.70
C SER A 218 -30.40 -52.15 15.66
N PRO A 219 -30.84 -53.17 16.42
CA PRO A 219 -30.10 -54.42 16.60
C PRO A 219 -29.79 -55.18 15.31
#